data_AF-C8W0S0-F1
#
_entry.id   AF-C8W0S0-F1
#
_cell.length_a   1.000
_cell.length_b   1.000
_cell.length_c   1.000
_cell.angle_alpha   90.00
_cell.angle_beta   90.00
_cell.angle_gamma   90.00
#
_symmetry.space_group_name_H-M   'P 1'
#
loop_
_entity.id
_entity.type
_entity.pdbx_description
1 polymer ?
#
loop_
_entity_poly.entity_id
_entity_poly.type
_entity_poly.pdbx_seq_one_letter_code
_entity_poly.pdbx_strand_id
1 'polypeptide(L)'
;MRIQIHKKEEGINGYSRQLAQGFINEKPFLELSGDANRELTKLEEQLSELEKLEESNEYEKENIIKSIDVLKEIIQKKALTNTNISLLIDKIVIKETDEIGEYNRPKLDIEIV
;
A
#
# COMPACT_ATOMS: atom_id res chain seq x y z
N MET A 1 -10.33 15.22 1.79
CA MET A 1 -9.21 15.27 2.75
C MET A 1 -8.34 16.51 2.60
N ARG A 2 -7.73 16.75 1.43
CA ARG A 2 -6.92 17.96 1.15
C ARG A 2 -7.63 19.29 1.46
N ILE A 3 -8.92 19.41 1.14
CA ILE A 3 -9.73 20.60 1.49
C ILE A 3 -9.85 20.79 3.02
N GLN A 4 -9.88 19.71 3.81
CA GLN A 4 -9.98 19.81 5.27
C GLN A 4 -8.63 20.19 5.90
N ILE A 5 -7.52 19.62 5.39
CA ILE A 5 -6.15 20.02 5.74
C ILE A 5 -5.98 21.52 5.49
N HIS A 6 -6.32 21.99 4.29
CA HIS A 6 -6.20 23.40 3.94
C HIS A 6 -7.01 24.32 4.86
N LYS A 7 -8.26 23.95 5.18
CA LYS A 7 -9.09 24.69 6.13
C LYS A 7 -8.48 24.74 7.54
N LYS A 8 -7.80 23.69 7.97
CA LYS A 8 -7.13 23.64 9.28
C LYS A 8 -5.87 24.51 9.30
N GLU A 9 -5.07 24.49 8.24
CA GLU A 9 -3.95 25.41 8.06
C GLU A 9 -4.40 26.87 8.09
N GLU A 10 -5.48 27.20 7.38
CA GLU A 10 -6.08 28.53 7.42
C GLU A 10 -6.57 28.91 8.82
N GLY A 11 -7.15 27.96 9.57
CA GLY A 11 -7.56 28.14 10.96
C GLY A 11 -6.39 28.50 11.89
N ILE A 12 -5.28 27.76 11.80
CA ILE A 12 -4.05 28.02 12.58
C ILE A 12 -3.47 29.39 12.21
N ASN A 13 -3.42 29.70 10.92
CA ASN A 13 -3.01 31.03 10.43
C ASN A 13 -3.93 32.14 10.97
N GLY A 14 -5.21 31.87 11.13
CA GLY A 14 -6.18 32.74 11.77
C GLY A 14 -5.83 33.02 13.24
N TYR A 15 -5.50 31.99 14.02
CA TYR A 15 -5.08 32.16 15.42
C TYR A 15 -3.79 32.98 15.52
N SER A 16 -2.82 32.76 14.63
CA SER A 16 -1.59 33.56 14.57
C SER A 16 -1.86 35.04 14.30
N ARG A 17 -2.80 35.37 13.40
CA ARG A 17 -3.21 36.76 13.15
C ARG A 17 -3.88 37.38 14.37
N GLN A 18 -4.75 36.64 15.05
CA GLN A 18 -5.43 37.12 16.26
C GLN A 18 -4.44 37.40 17.40
N LEU A 19 -3.41 36.57 17.56
CA LEU A 19 -2.33 36.79 18.53
C LEU A 19 -1.55 38.06 18.18
N ALA A 20 -1.16 38.23 16.91
CA ALA A 20 -0.42 39.42 16.45
C ALA A 20 -1.22 40.72 16.61
N GLN A 21 -2.54 40.65 16.48
CA GLN A 21 -3.46 41.79 16.68
C GLN A 21 -3.79 42.03 18.16
N GLY A 22 -3.30 41.20 19.08
CA GLY A 22 -3.58 41.30 20.51
C GLY A 22 -5.02 40.92 20.90
N PHE A 23 -5.78 40.28 20.01
CA PHE A 23 -7.14 39.81 20.30
C PHE A 23 -7.14 38.58 21.22
N ILE A 24 -6.07 37.80 21.17
CA ILE A 24 -5.84 36.66 22.05
C ILE A 24 -4.45 36.74 22.66
N ASN A 25 -4.29 36.11 23.82
CA ASN A 25 -3.03 36.03 24.53
C ASN A 25 -2.34 34.71 24.18
N GLU A 26 -1.09 34.55 24.62
CA GLU A 26 -0.28 33.37 24.31
C GLU A 26 -0.91 32.04 24.78
N LYS A 27 -1.55 32.02 25.96
CA LYS A 27 -2.15 30.80 26.52
C LYS A 27 -3.29 30.24 25.65
N PRO A 28 -4.35 31.02 25.30
CA PRO A 28 -5.36 30.58 24.35
C PRO A 28 -4.80 30.20 22.96
N PHE A 29 -3.77 30.91 22.49
CA PHE A 29 -3.14 30.60 21.21
C PHE A 29 -2.46 29.22 21.21
N LEU A 30 -1.70 28.91 22.27
CA LEU A 30 -1.01 27.62 22.39
C LEU A 30 -1.98 26.45 22.49
N GLU A 31 -3.10 26.63 23.18
CA GLU A 31 -4.15 25.60 23.30
C GLU A 31 -4.83 25.35 21.94
N LEU A 32 -5.33 26.42 21.30
CA LEU A 32 -6.04 26.32 20.02
C LEU A 32 -5.14 25.83 18.89
N SER A 33 -3.91 26.36 18.79
CA SER A 33 -2.95 25.94 17.77
C SER A 33 -2.40 24.54 18.05
N GLY A 34 -2.23 24.17 19.32
CA GLY A 34 -1.78 22.84 19.72
C GLY A 34 -2.77 21.75 19.31
N ASP A 35 -4.05 21.94 19.60
CA ASP A 35 -5.09 20.99 19.22
C ASP A 35 -5.32 20.96 17.71
N ALA A 36 -5.33 22.12 17.05
CA ALA A 36 -5.45 22.20 15.60
C ALA A 36 -4.28 21.51 14.87
N ASN A 37 -3.04 21.67 15.36
CA ASN A 37 -1.87 20.99 14.80
C ASN A 37 -1.94 19.48 14.99
N ARG A 38 -2.34 18.98 16.17
CA ARG A 38 -2.49 17.53 16.39
C ARG A 38 -3.51 16.91 15.43
N GLU A 39 -4.61 17.61 15.19
CA GLU A 39 -5.63 17.15 14.25
C GLU A 39 -5.15 17.23 12.79
N LEU A 40 -4.41 18.28 12.44
CA LEU A 40 -3.77 18.43 11.13
C LEU A 40 -2.82 17.26 10.85
N THR A 41 -1.92 16.93 11.79
CA THR A 41 -0.98 15.82 11.66
C THR A 41 -1.70 14.49 11.41
N LYS A 42 -2.79 14.21 12.14
CA LYS A 42 -3.59 13.00 11.91
C LYS A 42 -4.21 12.97 10.51
N LEU A 43 -4.72 14.09 10.02
CA LEU A 43 -5.28 14.19 8.68
C LEU A 43 -4.21 14.04 7.59
N GLU A 44 -2.98 14.50 7.83
CA GLU A 44 -1.87 14.31 6.90
C GLU A 44 -1.41 12.85 6.86
N GLU A 45 -1.28 12.19 8.02
CA GLU A 45 -0.94 10.78 8.13
C GLU A 45 -1.96 9.89 7.39
N GLN A 46 -3.25 10.10 7.67
CA GLN A 46 -4.32 9.37 7.00
C GLN A 46 -4.36 9.63 5.48
N LEU A 47 -3.99 10.83 5.02
CA LEU A 47 -3.93 11.13 3.60
C LEU A 47 -2.80 10.35 2.95
N SER A 48 -1.63 10.31 3.59
CA SER A 48 -0.48 9.54 3.11
C SER A 48 -0.79 8.04 3.04
N GLU A 49 -1.50 7.50 4.03
CA GLU A 49 -1.93 6.10 4.01
C GLU A 49 -2.89 5.80 2.85
N LEU A 50 -3.86 6.69 2.60
CA LEU A 50 -4.79 6.55 1.48
C LEU A 50 -4.09 6.62 0.12
N GLU A 51 -3.13 7.54 -0.04
CA GLU A 51 -2.34 7.66 -1.28
C GLU A 51 -1.53 6.38 -1.54
N LYS A 52 -0.88 5.80 -0.51
CA LYS A 52 -0.19 4.51 -0.63
C LYS A 52 -1.13 3.36 -1.00
N LEU A 53 -2.33 3.33 -0.42
CA LEU A 53 -3.34 2.32 -0.74
C LEU A 53 -3.83 2.47 -2.19
N GLU A 54 -4.01 3.69 -2.66
CA GLU A 54 -4.39 3.97 -4.05
C GLU A 54 -3.32 3.48 -5.03
N GLU A 55 -2.05 3.82 -4.80
CA GLU A 55 -0.92 3.34 -5.60
C GLU A 55 -0.82 1.81 -5.62
N SER A 56 -0.94 1.15 -4.46
CA SER A 56 -0.93 -0.31 -4.36
C SER A 56 -2.07 -0.94 -5.16
N ASN A 57 -3.26 -0.35 -5.08
CA ASN A 57 -4.45 -0.85 -5.77
C ASN A 57 -4.35 -0.66 -7.29
N GLU A 58 -3.76 0.44 -7.77
CA GLU A 58 -3.46 0.63 -9.20
C GLU A 58 -2.47 -0.43 -9.70
N TYR A 59 -1.39 -0.66 -8.95
CA TYR A 59 -0.41 -1.70 -9.27
C TYR A 59 -1.03 -3.10 -9.34
N GLU A 60 -1.88 -3.45 -8.36
CA GLU A 60 -2.60 -4.73 -8.35
C GLU A 60 -3.56 -4.87 -9.53
N LYS A 61 -4.33 -3.82 -9.86
CA LYS A 61 -5.21 -3.81 -11.03
C LYS A 61 -4.44 -4.04 -12.32
N GLU A 62 -3.30 -3.39 -12.49
CA GLU A 62 -2.45 -3.57 -13.67
C GLU A 62 -1.98 -5.03 -13.79
N ASN A 63 -1.55 -5.63 -12.68
CA ASN A 63 -1.15 -7.03 -12.64
C ASN A 63 -2.30 -7.99 -12.97
N ILE A 64 -3.50 -7.73 -12.45
CA ILE A 64 -4.71 -8.52 -12.76
C ILE A 64 -5.02 -8.45 -14.26
N ILE A 65 -4.97 -7.25 -14.86
CA ILE A 65 -5.20 -7.06 -16.30
C ILE A 65 -4.18 -7.87 -17.10
N LYS A 66 -2.89 -7.78 -16.75
CA LYS A 66 -1.83 -8.57 -17.40
C LYS A 66 -2.09 -10.08 -17.29
N SER A 67 -2.50 -10.56 -16.11
CA SER A 67 -2.85 -11.98 -15.92
C SER A 67 -4.04 -12.41 -16.78
N ILE A 68 -5.07 -11.57 -16.89
CA ILE A 68 -6.22 -11.83 -17.76
C ILE A 68 -5.80 -11.93 -19.22
N ASP A 69 -4.90 -11.05 -19.68
CA ASP A 69 -4.43 -11.06 -21.06
C ASP A 69 -3.62 -12.33 -21.39
N VAL A 70 -2.78 -12.78 -20.46
CA VAL A 70 -2.10 -14.08 -20.57
C VAL A 70 -3.10 -15.24 -20.69
N LEU A 71 -4.14 -15.25 -19.84
CA LEU A 71 -5.18 -16.29 -19.89
C LEU A 71 -5.95 -16.27 -21.22
N LYS A 72 -6.30 -15.08 -21.72
CA LYS A 72 -6.95 -14.92 -23.03
C LYS A 72 -6.06 -15.45 -24.15
N GLU A 73 -4.77 -15.18 -24.11
CA GLU A 73 -3.81 -15.68 -25.10
C GLU A 73 -3.77 -17.21 -25.11
N ILE A 74 -3.69 -17.85 -23.94
CA ILE A 74 -3.71 -19.32 -23.80
C ILE A 74 -5.00 -19.91 -24.38
N ILE A 75 -6.15 -19.31 -24.06
CA ILE A 75 -7.47 -19.75 -24.56
C ILE A 75 -7.53 -19.62 -26.08
N GLN A 76 -7.09 -18.48 -26.63
CA GLN A 76 -7.13 -18.24 -28.08
C GLN A 76 -6.20 -19.16 -28.85
N LYS A 77 -4.98 -19.38 -28.35
CA LYS A 77 -4.00 -20.27 -28.98
C LYS A 77 -4.28 -21.76 -28.72
N LYS A 78 -5.11 -22.08 -27.73
CA LYS A 78 -5.36 -23.44 -27.21
C LYS A 78 -4.07 -24.19 -26.87
N ALA A 79 -3.03 -23.45 -26.49
CA ALA A 79 -1.70 -23.98 -26.24
C ALA A 79 -1.00 -23.13 -25.16
N LEU A 80 -0.24 -23.81 -24.30
CA LEU A 80 0.69 -23.17 -23.37
C LEU A 80 1.98 -22.86 -24.12
N THR A 81 2.43 -21.61 -24.05
CA THR A 81 3.73 -21.21 -24.59
C THR A 81 4.84 -21.54 -23.58
N ASN A 82 6.09 -21.62 -24.05
CA ASN A 82 7.26 -21.78 -23.17
C ASN A 82 7.31 -20.68 -22.10
N THR A 83 6.89 -19.45 -22.42
CA THR A 83 6.79 -18.35 -21.45
C THR A 83 5.79 -18.66 -20.33
N ASN A 84 4.63 -19.25 -20.67
CA ASN A 84 3.65 -19.64 -19.65
C ASN A 84 4.17 -20.76 -18.76
N ILE A 85 4.93 -21.69 -19.31
CA ILE A 85 5.55 -22.79 -18.56
C ILE A 85 6.67 -22.26 -17.65
N SER A 86 7.53 -21.36 -18.14
CA SER A 86 8.57 -20.71 -17.33
C SER A 86 7.98 -19.96 -16.14
N LEU A 87 6.91 -19.19 -16.35
CA LEU A 87 6.20 -18.50 -15.26
C LEU A 87 5.66 -19.47 -14.21
N LEU A 88 5.21 -20.67 -14.62
CA LEU A 88 4.74 -21.70 -13.70
C LEU A 88 5.91 -22.34 -12.93
N ILE A 89 7.04 -22.56 -13.60
CA ILE A 89 8.24 -23.16 -12.98
C ILE A 89 8.80 -22.23 -11.89
N ASP A 90 8.83 -20.92 -12.11
CA ASP A 90 9.27 -19.94 -11.11
C ASP A 90 8.41 -19.97 -9.82
N LYS A 91 7.20 -20.53 -9.91
CA LYS A 91 6.26 -20.68 -8.80
C LYS A 91 6.40 -22.01 -8.07
N ILE A 92 7.17 -22.95 -8.61
CA ILE A 92 7.40 -24.25 -7.98
C ILE A 92 8.55 -24.12 -6.99
N VAL A 93 8.26 -24.38 -5.71
CA VAL A 93 9.24 -24.46 -4.63
C VAL A 93 9.44 -25.92 -4.25
N ILE A 94 10.69 -26.36 -4.27
CA ILE A 94 11.08 -27.71 -3.88
C ILE A 94 11.83 -27.61 -2.55
N LYS A 95 11.34 -28.29 -1.51
CA LYS A 95 11.95 -28.35 -0.18
C LYS A 95 12.40 -29.78 0.10
N GLU A 96 13.58 -29.91 0.71
CA GLU A 96 13.98 -31.18 1.33
C GLU A 96 13.31 -31.30 2.70
N THR A 97 12.72 -32.44 2.98
CA THR A 97 12.15 -32.78 4.28
C THR A 97 13.11 -33.69 5.04
N ASP A 98 13.08 -33.62 6.37
CA ASP A 98 13.88 -34.48 7.26
C ASP A 98 13.43 -35.96 7.23
N GLU A 99 12.34 -36.26 6.51
CA GLU A 99 11.88 -37.63 6.31
C GLU A 99 12.82 -38.37 5.35
N ILE A 100 13.31 -39.54 5.79
CA ILE A 100 14.08 -40.44 4.93
C ILE A 100 13.12 -41.13 3.96
N GLY A 101 13.21 -40.76 2.68
CA GLY A 101 12.50 -41.40 1.58
C GLY A 101 13.18 -42.69 1.10
N GLU A 102 12.60 -43.29 0.05
CA GLU A 102 13.18 -44.50 -0.55
C GLU A 102 14.65 -44.27 -0.95
N TYR A 103 15.48 -45.29 -0.76
CA TYR A 103 16.92 -45.27 -1.03
C TYR A 103 17.76 -44.35 -0.12
N ASN A 104 17.32 -44.11 1.12
CA ASN A 104 18.08 -43.34 2.11
C ASN A 104 18.32 -41.87 1.68
N ARG A 105 17.41 -41.30 0.88
CA ARG A 105 17.47 -39.91 0.41
C ARG A 105 16.45 -39.05 1.13
N PRO A 106 16.71 -37.76 1.36
CA PRO A 106 15.70 -36.83 1.88
C PRO A 106 14.48 -36.84 0.97
N LYS A 107 13.29 -36.92 1.54
CA LYS A 107 12.04 -36.83 0.79
C LYS A 107 11.84 -35.38 0.34
N LEU A 108 11.49 -35.19 -0.93
CA LEU A 108 11.22 -33.88 -1.49
C LEU A 108 9.74 -33.54 -1.34
N ASP A 109 9.48 -32.31 -0.89
CA ASP A 109 8.16 -31.70 -0.88
C ASP A 109 8.11 -30.62 -1.97
N ILE A 110 7.04 -30.62 -2.76
CA ILE A 110 6.89 -29.76 -3.94
C ILE A 110 5.61 -28.95 -3.77
N GLU A 111 5.75 -27.64 -3.66
CA GLU A 111 4.65 -26.69 -3.51
C GLU A 111 4.63 -25.70 -4.67
N ILE A 112 3.43 -25.25 -5.07
CA ILE A 112 3.27 -24.15 -6.03
C ILE A 112 2.81 -22.92 -5.24
N VAL A 113 3.55 -21.82 -5.30
CA VAL A 113 3.42 -20.64 -4.41
C VAL A 113 3.00 -19.37 -5.15
#